data_AF-A0A6B1H9T4-F1
#
_entry.id   AF-A0A6B1H9T4-F1
#
_cell.length_a   1.000
_cell.length_b   1.000
_cell.length_c   1.000
_cell.angle_alpha   90.00
_cell.angle_beta   90.00
_cell.angle_gamma   90.00
#
_symmetry.space_group_name_H-M   'P 1'
#
loop_
_entity.id
_entity.type
_entity.pdbx_description
1 polymer ?
#
loop_
_entity_poly.entity_id
_entity_poly.type
_entity_poly.pdbx_seq_one_letter_code
_entity_poly.pdbx_strand_id
1 'polypeptide(L)' 'MRYDEYVTRGLPIGSGGAEAACKTVVGRCLKCTGMRCSVAGANPVLWVRCTNVRGWFDDYWADRLGLAA' A
#
# COMPACT_ATOMS: atom_id res chain seq x y z
N MET A 1 15.84 7.24 20.07
CA MET A 1 14.78 6.31 19.61
C MET A 1 14.83 5.09 20.53
N ARG A 2 13.68 4.58 21.00
CA ARG A 2 13.59 3.48 21.99
C ARG A 2 13.64 2.11 21.29
N TYR A 3 14.80 1.80 20.71
CA TYR A 3 14.95 0.60 19.86
C TYR A 3 14.77 -0.70 20.65
N ASP A 4 15.21 -0.72 21.90
CA ASP A 4 15.00 -1.80 22.87
C ASP A 4 13.51 -2.11 23.08
N GLU A 5 12.68 -1.08 23.28
CA GLU A 5 11.23 -1.25 23.39
C GLU A 5 10.58 -1.73 22.09
N TYR A 6 11.09 -1.32 20.93
CA TYR A 6 10.53 -1.71 19.64
C TYR A 6 10.85 -3.16 19.30
N VAL A 7 12.08 -3.62 19.56
CA VAL A 7 12.48 -5.01 19.33
C VAL A 7 11.68 -5.95 20.22
N THR A 8 11.51 -5.63 21.51
CA THR A 8 10.71 -6.46 22.44
C THR A 8 9.24 -6.56 22.03
N ARG A 9 8.71 -5.55 21.35
CA ARG A 9 7.34 -5.51 20.81
C ARG A 9 7.21 -6.04 19.39
N GLY A 10 8.30 -6.52 18.77
CA GLY A 10 8.31 -6.98 17.38
C GLY A 10 8.03 -5.87 16.35
N LEU A 11 8.27 -4.61 16.71
CA LEU A 11 8.07 -3.47 15.83
C LEU A 11 9.29 -3.23 14.93
N PRO A 12 9.08 -2.72 13.70
CA PRO A 12 10.19 -2.36 12.84
C PRO A 12 11.02 -1.23 13.48
N ILE A 13 12.34 -1.42 13.48
CA ILE A 13 13.30 -0.44 14.00
C ILE A 13 13.75 0.59 12.95
N GLY A 14 13.15 0.57 11.76
CA GLY A 14 13.52 1.46 10.66
C GLY A 14 12.38 1.67 9.66
N SER A 15 12.53 2.70 8.82
CA SER A 15 11.54 3.12 7.81
C SER A 15 11.56 2.27 6.54
N GLY A 16 12.51 1.33 6.38
CA GLY A 16 12.72 0.62 5.12
C GLY A 16 11.47 -0.07 4.56
N GLY A 17 10.62 -0.65 5.43
CA GLY A 17 9.33 -1.22 5.00
C GLY A 17 8.36 -0.17 4.46
N ALA A 18 8.26 0.99 5.13
CA ALA A 18 7.42 2.10 4.69
C ALA A 18 7.96 2.76 3.40
N GLU A 19 9.28 2.88 3.26
CA GLU A 19 9.94 3.40 2.06
C GLU A 19 9.74 2.48 0.85
N ALA A 20 9.87 1.16 1.06
CA ALA A 20 9.60 0.15 0.04
C ALA A 20 8.14 0.21 -0.42
N ALA A 21 7.19 0.32 0.51
CA ALA A 21 5.76 0.50 0.20
C ALA A 21 5.51 1.80 -0.58
N CYS A 22 6.11 2.92 -0.15
CA CYS A 22 5.99 4.20 -0.86
C CYS A 22 6.55 4.13 -2.29
N LYS A 23 7.69 3.45 -2.49
CA LYS A 23 8.29 3.28 -3.82
C LYS A 23 7.39 2.45 -4.74
N THR A 24 6.84 1.35 -4.24
CA THR A 24 6.11 0.35 -5.06
C THR A 24 4.64 0.69 -5.28
N VAL A 25 3.95 1.18 -4.24
CA VAL A 25 2.51 1.48 -4.30
C VAL A 25 2.28 2.89 -4.86
N VAL A 26 2.94 3.89 -4.26
CA VAL A 26 2.70 5.33 -4.54
C VAL A 26 3.56 5.83 -5.70
N GLY A 27 4.88 5.61 -5.62
CA GLY A 27 5.86 6.17 -6.55
C GLY A 27 5.65 5.75 -8.00
N ARG A 28 5.24 4.50 -8.22
CA ARG A 28 4.97 3.95 -9.56
C ARG A 28 3.72 4.53 -10.25
N CYS A 29 3.03 5.49 -9.62
CA CYS A 29 1.91 6.22 -10.22
C CYS A 29 2.18 7.74 -10.15
N LEU A 30 2.60 8.24 -8.98
CA LEU A 30 2.70 9.68 -8.72
C LEU A 30 4.08 10.30 -8.94
N LYS A 31 5.14 9.50 -9.12
CA LYS A 31 6.53 10.01 -9.25
C LYS A 31 7.15 9.76 -10.63
N CYS A 32 6.47 9.07 -11.53
CA CYS A 32 6.99 8.75 -12.86
C CYS A 32 6.45 9.71 -13.91
N THR A 33 7.31 10.14 -14.84
CA THR A 33 6.92 10.97 -15.99
C THR A 33 6.03 10.17 -16.95
N GLY A 34 5.10 10.85 -17.63
CA GLY A 34 4.19 10.22 -18.60
C GLY A 34 3.06 9.37 -18.00
N MET A 35 2.99 9.23 -16.67
CA MET A 35 1.88 8.55 -16.01
C MET A 35 0.60 9.39 -16.08
N ARG A 36 -0.53 8.75 -16.37
CA ARG A 36 -1.87 9.38 -16.36
C ARG A 36 -2.50 9.30 -14.96
N CYS A 37 -1.72 9.61 -13.93
CA CYS A 37 -2.19 9.60 -12.55
C CYS A 37 -2.59 11.01 -12.14
N SER A 38 -3.89 11.29 -12.18
CA SER A 38 -4.44 12.51 -11.58
C SER A 38 -4.54 12.33 -10.06
N VAL A 39 -4.53 13.44 -9.30
CA VAL A 39 -4.74 13.41 -7.85
C VAL A 39 -6.09 12.77 -7.50
N ALA A 40 -7.14 13.07 -8.28
CA ALA A 40 -8.47 12.48 -8.09
C ALA A 40 -8.47 10.96 -8.35
N GLY A 41 -7.76 10.49 -9.37
CA GLY A 41 -7.65 9.06 -9.69
C GLY A 41 -6.64 8.31 -8.82
N ALA A 42 -5.79 9.01 -8.07
CA ALA A 42 -4.74 8.39 -7.27
C ALA A 42 -5.30 7.49 -6.17
N ASN A 43 -6.26 8.00 -5.38
CA ASN A 43 -6.80 7.27 -4.23
C ASN A 43 -7.39 5.89 -4.61
N PRO A 44 -8.29 5.75 -5.61
CA PRO A 44 -8.81 4.44 -6.00
C PRO A 44 -7.72 3.50 -6.55
N VAL A 45 -6.74 4.02 -7.31
CA VAL A 45 -5.61 3.21 -7.81
C VAL A 45 -4.74 2.68 -6.67
N LEU A 46 -4.50 3.50 -5.64
CA LEU A 46 -3.71 3.09 -4.47
C LEU A 46 -4.39 1.95 -3.71
N TRP A 47 -5.72 2.00 -3.52
CA TRP A 47 -6.46 0.92 -2.87
C TRP A 47 -6.25 -0.43 -3.56
N VAL A 48 -6.43 -0.48 -4.89
CA VAL A 48 -6.25 -1.71 -5.67
C VAL A 48 -4.81 -2.21 -5.63
N ARG A 49 -3.82 -1.30 -5.60
CA ARG A 49 -2.41 -1.71 -5.48
C ARG A 49 -2.08 -2.27 -4.10
N CYS A 50 -2.65 -1.70 -3.04
CA CYS A 50 -2.48 -2.21 -1.67
C CYS A 50 -3.01 -3.62 -1.52
N THR A 51 -4.17 -3.93 -2.14
CA THR A 51 -4.76 -5.28 -2.08
C THR A 51 -3.88 -6.28 -2.82
N ASN A 52 -3.31 -5.90 -3.97
CA ASN A 52 -2.37 -6.75 -4.70
C ASN A 52 -1.09 -7.04 -3.90
N VAL A 53 -0.53 -6.04 -3.18
CA VAL A 53 0.66 -6.24 -2.33
C VAL A 53 0.36 -7.11 -1.10
N ARG A 54 -0.85 -7.03 -0.55
CA ARG A 54 -1.28 -7.84 0.59
C ARG A 54 -1.85 -9.22 0.21
N GLY A 55 -2.14 -9.47 -1.06
CA GLY A 55 -2.80 -10.69 -1.52
C GLY A 55 -4.32 -10.71 -1.28
N TRP A 56 -4.95 -9.55 -1.08
CA TRP A 56 -6.40 -9.40 -0.81
C TRP A 56 -7.17 -8.91 -2.03
N PHE A 57 -6.65 -9.15 -3.23
CA PHE A 57 -7.25 -8.60 -4.45
C PHE A 57 -8.66 -9.16 -4.66
N ASP A 58 -8.82 -10.48 -4.58
CA ASP A 58 -10.11 -11.14 -4.73
C ASP A 58 -11.10 -10.75 -3.63
N ASP A 59 -10.68 -10.74 -2.37
CA ASP A 59 -11.54 -10.34 -1.23
C ASP A 59 -12.06 -8.90 -1.39
N TYR A 60 -11.19 -7.98 -1.83
CA TYR A 60 -11.55 -6.58 -2.07
C TYR A 60 -12.60 -6.43 -3.16
N TRP A 61 -12.54 -7.23 -4.22
CA TRP A 61 -13.53 -7.20 -5.30
C TRP A 61 -14.80 -7.96 -4.94
N ALA A 62 -14.70 -9.06 -4.19
CA ALA A 62 -15.85 -9.78 -3.68
C ALA A 62 -16.74 -8.88 -2.82
N ASP A 63 -16.14 -8.10 -1.90
CA ASP A 63 -16.85 -7.10 -1.10
C ASP A 63 -17.57 -6.05 -1.99
N ARG A 64 -16.86 -5.45 -2.95
CA ARG A 64 -17.42 -4.40 -3.82
C ARG A 64 -18.46 -4.89 -4.82
N LEU A 65 -18.41 -6.15 -5.20
CA LEU A 65 -19.39 -6.76 -6.10
C LEU A 65 -20.58 -7.36 -5.34
N GLY A 66 -20.58 -7.32 -4.00
CA GLY A 66 -21.61 -7.96 -3.18
C GLY A 66 -21.57 -9.48 -3.22
N LEU A 67 -20.38 -10.05 -3.48
CA LEU A 67 -20.11 -11.49 -3.52
C LEU A 67 -19.44 -12.00 -2.23
N ALA A 68 -19.06 -11.09 -1.32
CA ALA A 68 -18.60 -11.44 0.01
C ALA A 68 -19.78 -12.04 0.82
N ALA A 69 -19.51 -13.15 1.51
CA ALA A 69 -20.47 -13.86 2.35
C ALA A 69 -20.84 -13.09 3.63
#